data_AF-A0A4Q4CY12-F1
#
_entry.id   AF-A0A4Q4CY12-F1
#
_cell.length_a   1.000
_cell.length_b   1.000
_cell.length_c   1.000
_cell.angle_alpha   90.00
_cell.angle_beta   90.00
_cell.angle_gamma   90.00
#
_symmetry.space_group_name_H-M   'P 1'
#
loop_
_entity.id
_entity.type
_entity.pdbx_description
1 polymer ?
#
loop_
_entity_poly.entity_id
_entity_poly.type
_entity_poly.pdbx_seq_one_letter_code
_entity_poly.pdbx_strand_id
1 'polypeptide(L)' 'MDQQTELAKVKARIRALAAKTVERGCSEAEAMAAAAKVGELLEVYGLSMSEVELREEACVQAR' A
#
# COMPACT_ATOMS: atom_id res chain seq x y z
N MET A 1 14.04 -11.23 -10.85
CA MET A 1 12.73 -10.64 -10.52
C MET A 1 12.97 -9.68 -9.40
N ASP A 2 13.15 -8.41 -9.77
CA ASP A 2 13.67 -7.35 -8.91
C ASP A 2 12.73 -7.06 -7.75
N GLN A 3 13.27 -7.05 -6.54
CA GLN A 3 12.54 -6.80 -5.30
C GLN A 3 11.79 -5.45 -5.32
N GLN A 4 12.31 -4.48 -6.09
CA GLN A 4 11.64 -3.20 -6.38
C GLN A 4 10.32 -3.36 -7.16
N THR A 5 10.27 -4.26 -8.12
CA THR A 5 9.06 -4.48 -8.94
C THR A 5 7.94 -5.09 -8.11
N GLU A 6 8.27 -6.01 -7.21
CA GLU A 6 7.30 -6.59 -6.28
C GLU A 6 6.81 -5.55 -5.27
N LEU A 7 7.71 -4.72 -4.72
CA LEU A 7 7.35 -3.59 -3.87
C LEU A 7 6.40 -2.60 -4.57
N ALA A 8 6.68 -2.26 -5.83
CA ALA A 8 5.82 -1.38 -6.62
C ALA A 8 4.40 -1.96 -6.80
N LYS A 9 4.30 -3.27 -7.10
CA LYS A 9 3.01 -3.97 -7.21
C LYS A 9 2.25 -4.00 -5.89
N VAL A 10 2.93 -4.25 -4.77
CA VAL A 10 2.33 -4.27 -3.44
C VAL A 10 1.81 -2.89 -3.06
N LYS A 11 2.60 -1.83 -3.26
CA LYS A 11 2.19 -0.44 -3.05
C LYS A 11 0.96 -0.08 -3.90
N ALA A 12 0.94 -0.44 -5.18
CA ALA A 12 -0.20 -0.21 -6.06
C ALA A 12 -1.47 -0.94 -5.58
N ARG A 13 -1.35 -2.18 -5.11
CA ARG A 13 -2.46 -2.95 -4.52
C ARG A 13 -3.01 -2.29 -3.27
N ILE A 14 -2.13 -1.84 -2.37
CA ILE A 14 -2.54 -1.18 -1.12
C ILE A 14 -3.30 0.11 -1.43
N ARG A 15 -2.79 0.95 -2.34
CA ARG A 15 -3.49 2.17 -2.79
C ARG A 15 -4.85 1.87 -3.39
N ALA A 16 -4.94 0.85 -4.24
CA ALA A 16 -6.20 0.46 -4.85
C ALA A 16 -7.22 -0.06 -3.82
N LEU A 17 -6.77 -0.77 -2.78
CA LEU A 17 -7.63 -1.23 -1.70
C LEU A 17 -8.14 -0.04 -0.88
N ALA A 18 -7.26 0.91 -0.53
CA ALA A 18 -7.59 2.11 0.23
C ALA A 18 -8.48 3.11 -0.55
N ALA A 19 -8.30 3.23 -1.88
CA ALA A 19 -9.17 4.07 -2.71
C ALA A 19 -10.58 3.46 -2.84
N LYS A 20 -10.66 2.12 -3.01
CA LYS A 20 -11.93 1.41 -3.14
C LYS A 20 -12.81 1.49 -1.90
N THR A 21 -12.22 1.58 -0.70
CA THR A 21 -13.00 1.75 0.54
C THR A 21 -13.65 3.13 0.62
N VAL A 22 -13.04 4.17 0.03
CA VAL A 22 -13.57 5.55 0.04
C VAL A 22 -14.60 5.80 -1.06
N GLU A 23 -14.38 5.28 -2.27
CA GLU A 23 -15.16 5.67 -3.45
C GLU A 23 -16.46 4.87 -3.69
N ARG A 24 -16.61 3.67 -3.11
CA ARG A 24 -17.72 2.75 -3.50
C ARG A 24 -18.77 2.43 -2.44
N GLY A 25 -18.80 3.13 -1.31
CA GLY A 25 -19.80 2.84 -0.27
C GLY A 25 -19.70 1.38 0.20
N CYS A 26 -18.46 0.91 0.43
CA CYS A 26 -18.21 -0.40 1.03
C CYS A 26 -18.97 -0.50 2.36
N SER A 27 -19.51 -1.68 2.66
CA SER A 27 -20.10 -1.92 3.98
C SER A 27 -19.04 -1.75 5.07
N GLU A 28 -19.42 -1.40 6.30
CA GLU A 28 -18.45 -1.21 7.41
C GLU A 28 -17.52 -2.42 7.59
N ALA A 29 -18.04 -3.62 7.39
CA ALA A 29 -17.26 -4.86 7.43
C ALA A 29 -16.20 -4.96 6.32
N GLU A 30 -16.49 -4.50 5.11
CA GLU A 30 -15.54 -4.50 3.99
C GLU A 30 -14.46 -3.44 4.18
N ALA A 31 -14.82 -2.27 4.73
CA ALA A 31 -13.86 -1.23 5.07
C ALA A 31 -12.88 -1.71 6.15
N MET A 32 -13.37 -2.38 7.20
CA MET A 32 -12.50 -2.98 8.23
C MET A 32 -11.63 -4.10 7.67
N ALA A 33 -12.17 -4.99 6.84
CA ALA A 33 -11.41 -6.09 6.24
C ALA A 33 -10.30 -5.57 5.31
N ALA A 34 -10.59 -4.53 4.53
CA ALA A 34 -9.60 -3.87 3.69
C ALA A 34 -8.51 -3.18 4.52
N ALA A 35 -8.88 -2.42 5.56
CA ALA A 35 -7.91 -1.79 6.46
C ALA A 35 -7.00 -2.81 7.16
N ALA A 36 -7.57 -3.93 7.62
CA ALA A 36 -6.80 -5.03 8.22
C ALA A 36 -5.81 -5.62 7.20
N LYS A 37 -6.24 -5.86 5.96
CA LYS A 37 -5.38 -6.42 4.92
C LYS A 37 -4.26 -5.45 4.49
N VAL A 38 -4.54 -4.15 4.49
CA VAL A 38 -3.52 -3.12 4.28
C VAL A 38 -2.49 -3.15 5.40
N GLY A 39 -2.91 -3.20 6.67
CA GLY A 39 -2.01 -3.30 7.82
C GLY A 39 -1.09 -4.52 7.76
N GLU A 40 -1.65 -5.70 7.47
CA GLU A 40 -0.87 -6.94 7.30
C GLU A 40 0.19 -6.82 6.19
N LEU A 41 -0.18 -6.22 5.04
CA LEU A 41 0.76 -6.02 3.93
C LEU A 41 1.84 -4.98 4.26
N LEU A 42 1.54 -3.97 5.08
CA LEU A 42 2.55 -3.03 5.54
C LEU A 42 3.56 -3.71 6.46
N GLU A 43 3.08 -4.51 7.42
CA GLU A 43 3.94 -5.19 8.40
C GLU A 43 4.85 -6.24 7.75
N VAL A 44 4.31 -7.08 6.86
CA VAL A 44 5.07 -8.14 6.16
C VAL A 44 6.20 -7.56 5.31
N TYR A 45 5.98 -6.38 4.70
CA TYR A 45 6.95 -5.74 3.82
C TYR A 45 7.75 -4.62 4.51
N GLY A 46 7.51 -4.36 5.80
CA GLY A 46 8.17 -3.31 6.57
C GLY A 46 7.93 -1.90 6.04
N LEU A 47 6.75 -1.63 5.49
CA LEU A 47 6.38 -0.36 4.85
C LEU A 47 5.50 0.50 5.74
N SER A 48 5.58 1.82 5.58
CA SER A 48 4.61 2.77 6.13
C SER A 48 3.56 3.22 5.11
N MET A 49 2.41 3.73 5.58
CA MET A 49 1.41 4.37 4.69
C MET A 49 2.02 5.53 3.90
N SER A 50 2.89 6.32 4.53
CA SER A 50 3.64 7.38 3.86
C SER A 50 4.44 6.83 2.67
N GLU A 51 5.17 5.71 2.83
CA GLU A 51 5.90 5.07 1.73
C GLU A 51 5.02 4.46 0.65
N VAL A 52 3.81 4.05 1.01
CA VAL A 52 2.82 3.60 0.04
C VAL A 52 2.27 4.78 -0.73
N GLU A 53 2.03 5.95 -0.13
CA GLU A 53 1.45 7.16 -0.73
C GLU A 53 2.47 8.01 -1.51
N LEU A 54 3.72 8.05 -1.03
CA LEU A 54 4.85 8.69 -1.69
C LEU A 54 4.99 8.12 -3.11
N ARG A 55 4.94 9.00 -4.11
CA ARG A 55 5.31 8.65 -5.50
C ARG A 55 6.75 8.14 -5.49
N GLU A 56 7.13 7.32 -6.48
CA GLU A 56 8.52 6.90 -6.67
C GLU A 56 9.45 8.13 -6.66
N GLU A 57 9.98 8.48 -5.50
CA GLU A 57 11.14 9.34 -5.38
C GLU A 57 12.33 8.42 -5.63
N ALA A 58 13.10 8.73 -6.66
CA ALA A 58 14.35 8.04 -6.91
C ALA A 58 15.18 8.13 -5.63
N CYS A 59 15.42 7.00 -4.99
CA CYS A 59 16.28 6.90 -3.83
C CYS A 59 17.67 7.40 -4.24
N VAL A 60 17.94 8.67 -3.97
CA VAL A 60 19.28 9.24 -4.07
C VAL A 60 19.99 8.89 -2.78
N GLN A 61 20.68 7.75 -2.79
CA GLN A 61 21.66 7.46 -1.76
C GLN A 61 22.78 8.50 -1.88
N ALA A 62 22.72 9.55 -1.05
CA ALA A 62 23.85 10.45 -0.85
C ALA A 62 25.00 9.62 -0.27
N ARG A 63 26.11 9.58 -1.00
CA ARG A 63 27.36 8.91 -0.61
C ARG A 63 27.95 9.51 0.66
#